data_AF-A0A3Z6QU23-F1
#
_entry.id   AF-A0A3Z6QU23-F1
#
_cell.length_a   1.000
_cell.length_b   1.000
_cell.length_c   1.000
_cell.angle_alpha   90.00
_cell.angle_beta   90.00
_cell.angle_gamma   90.00
#
_symmetry.space_group_name_H-M   'P 1'
#
loop_
_entity.id
_entity.type
_entity.pdbx_description
1 polymer ?
#
loop_
_entity_poly.entity_id
_entity_poly.type
_entity_poly.pdbx_seq_one_letter_code
_entity_poly.pdbx_strand_id
1 'polypeptide(L)'
;PNDPAVIEQALKDGVPQSVIDAAQQSPVYKMAMDWKLALPLHPEYRTLPMVWYVPPLSPIQSAADAGELGSNGILPDVDSLRIPVQYLANLLTAGDTQPVLLALKRMLAMRHYKRAETVDGKVDTRALEEVGLSEAQAQEMYRYLAIANYEDRFVVPSSHRELARDAFPEKSGCGFTFGDGCHGSDTKFNLFNSRRIDAVDVTSKTEPHA
;
A
#
# COMPACT_ATOMS: atom_id res chain seq x y z
N PRO A 1 -4.65 11.16 3.87
CA PRO A 1 -4.13 11.92 2.70
C PRO A 1 -5.10 12.98 2.16
N ASN A 2 -6.42 12.85 2.40
CA ASN A 2 -7.44 13.77 1.87
C ASN A 2 -7.77 14.95 2.81
N ASP A 3 -7.21 14.97 4.02
CA ASP A 3 -7.43 16.05 4.99
C ASP A 3 -6.68 17.32 4.54
N PRO A 4 -7.37 18.46 4.35
CA PRO A 4 -6.74 19.73 3.95
C PRO A 4 -5.57 20.16 4.85
N ALA A 5 -5.66 19.93 6.17
CA ALA A 5 -4.60 20.30 7.09
C ALA A 5 -3.34 19.45 6.88
N VAL A 6 -3.52 18.16 6.58
CA VAL A 6 -2.42 17.24 6.27
C VAL A 6 -1.78 17.58 4.92
N ILE A 7 -2.58 17.98 3.93
CA ILE A 7 -2.09 18.38 2.60
C ILE A 7 -1.25 19.66 2.72
N GLU A 8 -1.75 20.67 3.42
CA GLU A 8 -1.02 21.92 3.65
C GLU A 8 0.31 21.67 4.37
N GLN A 9 0.30 20.81 5.40
CA GLN A 9 1.50 20.45 6.13
C GLN A 9 2.50 19.67 5.26
N ALA A 10 2.03 18.71 4.46
CA ALA A 10 2.89 17.93 3.56
C ALA A 10 3.62 18.82 2.54
N LEU A 11 2.93 19.83 2.00
CA LEU A 11 3.55 20.81 1.10
C LEU A 11 4.60 21.67 1.83
N LYS A 12 4.34 22.08 3.07
CA LYS A 12 5.31 22.82 3.90
C LYS A 12 6.56 21.98 4.20
N ASP A 13 6.40 20.68 4.37
CA ASP A 13 7.49 19.74 4.64
C ASP A 13 8.23 19.28 3.35
N GLY A 14 7.87 19.84 2.18
CA GLY A 14 8.55 19.61 0.91
C GLY A 14 8.12 18.34 0.17
N VAL A 15 6.98 17.75 0.51
CA VAL A 15 6.42 16.60 -0.23
C VAL A 15 5.90 17.08 -1.60
N PRO A 16 6.35 16.52 -2.73
CA PRO A 16 5.86 16.91 -4.05
C PRO A 16 4.35 16.68 -4.22
N GLN A 17 3.68 17.58 -4.95
CA GLN A 17 2.23 17.47 -5.20
C GLN A 17 1.83 16.12 -5.80
N SER A 18 2.63 15.58 -6.73
CA SER A 18 2.39 14.28 -7.35
C SER A 18 2.36 13.11 -6.34
N VAL A 19 3.15 13.20 -5.27
CA VAL A 19 3.21 12.21 -4.19
C VAL A 19 1.97 12.33 -3.31
N ILE A 20 1.51 13.56 -3.06
CA ILE A 20 0.25 13.81 -2.35
C ILE A 20 -0.92 13.25 -3.16
N ASP A 21 -1.00 13.55 -4.45
CA ASP A 21 -2.07 13.06 -5.34
C ASP A 21 -2.09 11.53 -5.39
N ALA A 22 -0.92 10.90 -5.49
CA ALA A 22 -0.79 9.43 -5.42
C ALA A 22 -1.23 8.87 -4.06
N ALA A 23 -0.91 9.56 -2.96
CA ALA A 23 -1.33 9.14 -1.62
C ALA A 23 -2.85 9.20 -1.44
N GLN A 24 -3.54 10.16 -2.08
CA GLN A 24 -5.01 10.28 -2.05
C GLN A 24 -5.71 9.11 -2.76
N GLN A 25 -5.04 8.49 -3.73
CA GLN A 25 -5.55 7.36 -4.52
C GLN A 25 -4.95 6.02 -4.09
N SER A 26 -4.19 5.99 -2.99
CA SER A 26 -3.39 4.83 -2.60
C SER A 26 -4.26 3.60 -2.25
N PRO A 27 -4.09 2.46 -2.94
CA PRO A 27 -4.76 1.20 -2.57
C PRO A 27 -4.28 0.69 -1.21
N VAL A 28 -3.02 0.96 -0.86
CA VAL A 28 -2.43 0.55 0.43
C VAL A 28 -3.11 1.30 1.58
N TYR A 29 -3.33 2.62 1.44
CA TYR A 29 -4.06 3.41 2.43
C TYR A 29 -5.49 2.89 2.59
N LYS A 30 -6.20 2.61 1.49
CA LYS A 30 -7.56 2.05 1.54
C LYS A 30 -7.61 0.72 2.29
N MET A 31 -6.70 -0.21 1.99
CA MET A 31 -6.68 -1.53 2.63
C MET A 31 -6.29 -1.49 4.11
N ALA A 32 -5.33 -0.65 4.50
CA ALA A 32 -4.84 -0.58 5.88
C ALA A 32 -5.69 0.33 6.77
N MET A 33 -6.06 1.52 6.28
CA MET A 33 -6.70 2.57 7.08
C MET A 33 -8.22 2.58 6.94
N ASP A 34 -8.76 2.49 5.72
CA ASP A 34 -10.20 2.62 5.49
C ASP A 34 -10.92 1.30 5.78
N TRP A 35 -10.47 0.21 5.14
CA TRP A 35 -11.15 -1.08 5.17
C TRP A 35 -10.62 -2.04 6.24
N LYS A 36 -9.50 -1.72 6.90
CA LYS A 36 -8.89 -2.54 7.96
C LYS A 36 -8.71 -4.01 7.56
N LEU A 37 -8.26 -4.24 6.32
CA LEU A 37 -8.01 -5.57 5.77
C LEU A 37 -6.54 -5.96 5.85
N ALA A 38 -5.65 -5.00 5.62
CA ALA A 38 -4.21 -5.21 5.68
C ALA A 38 -3.71 -5.03 7.12
N LEU A 39 -2.82 -5.91 7.56
CA LEU A 39 -2.23 -5.96 8.89
C LEU A 39 -0.70 -6.03 8.78
N PRO A 40 0.07 -5.40 9.71
CA PRO A 40 1.53 -5.44 9.69
C PRO A 40 2.06 -6.84 9.97
N LEU A 41 3.25 -7.18 9.45
CA LEU A 41 3.92 -8.45 9.79
C LEU A 41 4.74 -8.30 11.07
N HIS A 42 4.48 -9.14 12.08
CA HIS A 42 5.17 -9.13 13.37
C HIS A 42 5.35 -7.72 13.98
N PRO A 43 4.25 -6.99 14.27
CA PRO A 43 4.33 -5.66 14.87
C PRO A 43 5.07 -5.64 16.23
N GLU A 44 5.11 -6.77 16.94
CA GLU A 44 5.85 -6.95 18.20
C GLU A 44 7.36 -6.75 18.07
N TYR A 45 7.93 -6.80 16.86
CA TYR A 45 9.34 -6.47 16.62
C TYR A 45 9.62 -4.96 16.68
N ARG A 46 8.58 -4.11 16.78
CA ARG A 46 8.68 -2.66 17.01
C ARG A 46 9.50 -1.91 15.95
N THR A 47 9.60 -2.45 14.74
CA THR A 47 10.27 -1.81 13.60
C THR A 47 9.34 -0.90 12.79
N LEU A 48 8.04 -0.89 13.10
CA LEU A 48 6.99 -0.22 12.32
C LEU A 48 7.06 -0.63 10.84
N PRO A 49 6.80 -1.92 10.53
CA PRO A 49 6.97 -2.45 9.18
C PRO A 49 6.02 -1.76 8.20
N MET A 50 6.53 -1.48 6.99
CA MET A 50 5.78 -0.81 5.92
C MET A 50 5.25 -1.77 4.84
N VAL A 51 5.48 -3.09 5.00
CA VAL A 51 4.90 -4.14 4.15
C VAL A 51 3.84 -4.89 4.96
N TRP A 52 2.60 -4.82 4.49
CA TRP A 52 1.40 -5.29 5.20
C TRP A 52 0.71 -6.40 4.41
N TYR A 53 -0.06 -7.24 5.08
CA TYR A 53 -0.64 -8.45 4.53
C TYR A 53 -2.14 -8.52 4.84
N VAL A 54 -2.92 -8.96 3.85
CA VAL A 54 -4.32 -9.34 4.06
C VAL A 54 -4.34 -10.81 4.48
N PRO A 55 -4.97 -11.19 5.62
CA PRO A 55 -5.00 -12.57 6.06
C PRO A 55 -5.78 -13.45 5.07
N PRO A 56 -5.33 -14.69 4.79
CA PRO A 56 -5.99 -15.54 3.80
C PRO A 56 -7.28 -16.15 4.35
N LEU A 57 -8.31 -16.26 3.50
CA LEU A 57 -9.44 -17.15 3.75
C LEU A 57 -9.00 -18.60 3.53
N SER A 58 -9.55 -19.53 4.31
CA SER A 58 -9.35 -20.97 4.12
C SER A 58 -10.66 -21.68 3.81
N PRO A 59 -10.64 -22.93 3.31
CA PRO A 59 -11.83 -23.77 3.31
C PRO A 59 -12.42 -23.89 4.72
N ILE A 60 -13.72 -24.19 4.79
CA ILE A 60 -14.37 -24.58 6.04
C ILE A 60 -13.83 -25.94 6.50
N GLN A 61 -13.83 -26.18 7.81
CA GLN A 61 -13.43 -27.47 8.36
C GLN A 61 -14.37 -28.57 7.87
N SER A 62 -13.82 -29.76 7.60
CA SER A 62 -14.55 -30.90 7.00
C SER A 62 -15.76 -31.38 7.81
N ALA A 63 -15.87 -30.99 9.09
CA ALA A 63 -17.05 -31.23 9.92
C ALA A 63 -18.23 -30.30 9.55
N ALA A 64 -17.96 -29.08 9.10
CA ALA A 64 -18.98 -28.13 8.63
C ALA A 64 -19.50 -28.48 7.21
N ASP A 65 -18.66 -29.11 6.37
CA ASP A 65 -19.07 -29.64 5.06
C ASP A 65 -20.18 -30.70 5.14
N ALA A 66 -20.34 -31.35 6.31
CA ALA A 66 -21.35 -32.39 6.56
C ALA A 66 -22.77 -31.83 6.84
N GLY A 67 -22.97 -30.51 6.75
CA GLY A 67 -24.30 -29.88 6.81
C GLY A 67 -24.85 -29.61 8.21
N GLU A 68 -24.05 -29.85 9.26
CA GLU A 68 -24.44 -29.74 10.67
C GLU A 68 -23.68 -28.57 11.31
N LEU A 69 -23.97 -27.31 10.92
CA LEU A 69 -23.92 -26.15 11.81
C LEU A 69 -24.45 -24.90 11.12
N GLY A 70 -25.31 -24.20 11.85
CA GLY A 70 -25.97 -22.99 11.43
C GLY A 70 -24.98 -21.85 11.25
N SER A 71 -25.13 -21.15 10.15
CA SER A 71 -24.72 -19.77 10.03
C SER A 71 -25.12 -19.03 11.32
N ASN A 72 -24.17 -18.44 12.06
CA ASN A 72 -24.51 -17.39 13.02
C ASN A 72 -24.88 -16.12 12.24
N GLY A 73 -25.99 -16.17 11.49
CA GLY A 73 -26.40 -15.17 10.52
C GLY A 73 -26.34 -15.65 9.07
N ILE A 74 -25.75 -14.86 8.20
CA ILE A 74 -25.76 -15.09 6.74
C ILE A 74 -24.38 -15.53 6.24
N LEU A 75 -23.33 -15.21 7.00
CA LEU A 75 -21.95 -15.53 6.69
C LEU A 75 -21.54 -16.88 7.30
N PRO A 76 -20.65 -17.64 6.63
CA PRO A 76 -19.98 -18.76 7.26
C PRO A 76 -19.27 -18.27 8.53
N ASP A 77 -19.37 -19.06 9.60
CA ASP A 77 -18.68 -18.71 10.84
C ASP A 77 -17.17 -18.68 10.59
N VAL A 78 -16.54 -17.54 10.92
CA VAL A 78 -15.09 -17.36 10.74
C VAL A 78 -14.32 -18.31 11.64
N ASP A 79 -14.93 -18.74 12.74
CA ASP A 79 -14.38 -19.76 13.64
C ASP A 79 -14.40 -21.17 13.02
N SER A 80 -15.22 -21.38 11.97
CA SER A 80 -15.28 -22.64 11.21
C SER A 80 -14.22 -22.74 10.10
N LEU A 81 -13.38 -21.71 9.92
CA LEU A 81 -12.26 -21.76 8.99
C LEU A 81 -11.21 -22.79 9.44
N ARG A 82 -10.64 -23.52 8.48
CA ARG A 82 -9.60 -24.51 8.75
C ARG A 82 -8.33 -23.93 9.36
N ILE A 83 -7.91 -22.72 8.95
CA ILE A 83 -6.72 -22.08 9.51
C ILE A 83 -7.09 -21.50 10.89
N PRO A 84 -6.40 -21.89 11.98
CA PRO A 84 -6.68 -21.33 13.29
C PRO A 84 -6.43 -19.82 13.31
N VAL A 85 -7.43 -19.04 13.70
CA VAL A 85 -7.30 -17.57 13.74
C VAL A 85 -6.16 -17.11 14.67
N GLN A 86 -5.91 -17.85 15.75
CA GLN A 86 -4.80 -17.56 16.67
C GLN A 86 -3.42 -17.64 15.97
N TYR A 87 -3.26 -18.53 14.98
CA TYR A 87 -2.02 -18.60 14.22
C TYR A 87 -1.78 -17.32 13.42
N LEU A 88 -2.81 -16.83 12.72
CA LEU A 88 -2.75 -15.58 11.97
C LEU A 88 -2.55 -14.37 12.90
N ALA A 89 -3.16 -14.40 14.08
CA ALA A 89 -3.02 -13.36 15.09
C ALA A 89 -1.57 -13.26 15.61
N ASN A 90 -0.92 -14.41 15.85
CA ASN A 90 0.48 -14.43 16.25
C ASN A 90 1.42 -13.88 15.16
N LEU A 91 1.02 -13.95 13.89
CA LEU A 91 1.82 -13.48 12.76
C LEU A 91 1.62 -11.98 12.47
N LEU A 92 0.38 -11.49 12.59
CA LEU A 92 -0.01 -10.18 12.04
C LEU A 92 -0.37 -9.14 13.11
N THR A 93 -0.65 -9.55 14.34
CA THR A 93 -1.26 -8.69 15.36
C THR A 93 -0.75 -8.99 16.77
N ALA A 94 0.45 -9.55 16.91
CA ALA A 94 1.08 -9.87 18.19
C ALA A 94 0.19 -10.72 19.12
N GLY A 95 -0.63 -11.61 18.54
CA GLY A 95 -1.53 -12.52 19.26
C GLY A 95 -2.97 -12.04 19.43
N ASP A 96 -3.30 -10.78 19.10
CA ASP A 96 -4.69 -10.28 19.16
C ASP A 96 -5.50 -10.77 17.96
N THR A 97 -6.55 -11.55 18.21
CA THR A 97 -7.39 -12.13 17.15
C THR A 97 -8.41 -11.15 16.56
N GLN A 98 -8.76 -10.07 17.27
CA GLN A 98 -9.85 -9.17 16.87
C GLN A 98 -9.63 -8.51 15.50
N PRO A 99 -8.44 -7.95 15.18
CA PRO A 99 -8.23 -7.33 13.88
C PRO A 99 -8.24 -8.35 12.73
N VAL A 100 -7.75 -9.57 12.99
CA VAL A 100 -7.77 -10.66 12.01
C VAL A 100 -9.20 -11.11 11.72
N LEU A 101 -10.01 -11.33 12.77
CA LEU A 101 -11.42 -11.69 12.61
C LEU A 101 -12.19 -10.63 11.83
N LEU A 102 -11.97 -9.34 12.12
CA LEU A 102 -12.60 -8.24 11.40
C LEU A 102 -12.25 -8.27 9.91
N ALA A 103 -10.97 -8.42 9.56
CA ALA A 103 -10.52 -8.49 8.18
C ALA A 103 -11.14 -9.69 7.43
N LEU A 104 -11.16 -10.87 8.05
CA LEU A 104 -11.75 -12.08 7.48
C LEU A 104 -13.27 -11.94 7.29
N LYS A 105 -13.99 -11.44 8.30
CA LYS A 105 -15.45 -11.18 8.23
C LYS A 105 -15.78 -10.20 7.11
N ARG A 106 -15.00 -9.11 6.96
CA ARG A 106 -15.20 -8.12 5.88
C ARG A 106 -15.04 -8.72 4.49
N MET A 107 -14.07 -9.59 4.28
CA MET A 107 -13.93 -10.29 2.99
C MET A 107 -15.10 -11.24 2.71
N LEU A 108 -15.59 -11.97 3.72
CA LEU A 108 -16.77 -12.82 3.58
C LEU A 108 -18.05 -12.01 3.32
N ALA A 109 -18.21 -10.87 4.00
CA ALA A 109 -19.31 -9.94 3.81
C ALA A 109 -19.38 -9.43 2.36
N MET A 110 -18.24 -9.02 1.80
CA MET A 110 -18.13 -8.64 0.39
C MET A 110 -18.54 -9.79 -0.55
N ARG A 111 -18.06 -11.02 -0.29
CA ARG A 111 -18.44 -12.19 -1.10
C ARG A 111 -19.93 -12.48 -1.04
N HIS A 112 -20.55 -12.35 0.13
CA HIS A 112 -21.99 -12.55 0.29
C HIS A 112 -22.79 -11.51 -0.50
N TYR A 113 -22.47 -10.23 -0.32
CA TYR A 113 -23.10 -9.12 -1.05
C TYR A 113 -23.01 -9.32 -2.57
N LYS A 114 -21.81 -9.58 -3.10
CA LYS A 114 -21.60 -9.78 -4.54
C LYS A 114 -22.30 -11.03 -5.07
N ARG A 115 -22.48 -12.08 -4.26
CA ARG A 115 -23.25 -13.26 -4.65
C ARG A 115 -24.73 -12.94 -4.79
N ALA A 116 -25.33 -12.28 -3.80
CA ALA A 116 -26.74 -11.88 -3.86
C ALA A 116 -27.01 -11.00 -5.09
N GLU A 117 -26.09 -10.08 -5.40
CA GLU A 117 -26.20 -9.20 -6.55
C GLU A 117 -26.09 -9.96 -7.88
N THR A 118 -25.09 -10.84 -8.03
CA THR A 118 -24.77 -11.49 -9.32
C THR A 118 -25.54 -12.77 -9.60
N VAL A 119 -25.96 -13.50 -8.56
CA VAL A 119 -26.67 -14.78 -8.68
C VAL A 119 -28.17 -14.57 -8.50
N ASP A 120 -28.58 -13.94 -7.40
CA ASP A 120 -29.99 -13.80 -7.05
C ASP A 120 -30.61 -12.53 -7.65
N GLY A 121 -29.79 -11.64 -8.23
CA GLY A 121 -30.23 -10.36 -8.80
C GLY A 121 -30.81 -9.39 -7.75
N LYS A 122 -30.38 -9.52 -6.49
CA LYS A 122 -30.91 -8.76 -5.36
C LYS A 122 -29.79 -8.02 -4.63
N VAL A 123 -30.12 -6.87 -4.09
CA VAL A 123 -29.23 -6.12 -3.19
C VAL A 123 -29.47 -6.63 -1.77
N ASP A 124 -28.46 -7.25 -1.16
CA ASP A 124 -28.51 -7.73 0.22
C ASP A 124 -27.31 -7.20 1.03
N THR A 125 -27.55 -6.15 1.82
CA THR A 125 -26.53 -5.45 2.63
C THR A 125 -26.38 -6.00 4.04
N ARG A 126 -27.18 -6.97 4.46
CA ARG A 126 -27.20 -7.44 5.86
C ARG A 126 -25.82 -7.87 6.36
N ALA A 127 -25.07 -8.57 5.51
CA ALA A 127 -23.69 -8.99 5.82
C ALA A 127 -22.70 -7.81 5.89
N LEU A 128 -22.92 -6.74 5.11
CA LEU A 128 -22.07 -5.54 5.13
C LEU A 128 -22.32 -4.71 6.39
N GLU A 129 -23.59 -4.57 6.77
CA GLU A 129 -24.02 -3.87 7.99
C GLU A 129 -23.42 -4.51 9.24
N GLU A 130 -23.38 -5.84 9.30
CA GLU A 130 -22.78 -6.60 10.42
C GLU A 130 -21.29 -6.26 10.66
N VAL A 131 -20.54 -5.94 9.60
CA VAL A 131 -19.11 -5.64 9.66
C VAL A 131 -18.79 -4.14 9.54
N GLY A 132 -19.82 -3.30 9.55
CA GLY A 132 -19.73 -1.85 9.43
C GLY A 132 -19.16 -1.39 8.09
N LEU A 133 -19.51 -2.05 6.99
CA LEU A 133 -19.17 -1.63 5.63
C LEU A 133 -20.41 -1.06 4.93
N SER A 134 -20.20 -0.03 4.11
CA SER A 134 -21.21 0.48 3.18
C SER A 134 -21.17 -0.27 1.84
N GLU A 135 -22.25 -0.19 1.07
CA GLU A 135 -22.28 -0.71 -0.31
C GLU A 135 -21.16 -0.11 -1.17
N ALA A 136 -20.94 1.21 -1.08
CA ALA A 136 -19.89 1.90 -1.82
C ALA A 136 -18.50 1.35 -1.48
N GLN A 137 -18.21 1.11 -0.20
CA GLN A 137 -16.96 0.47 0.22
C GLN A 137 -16.85 -0.97 -0.29
N ALA A 138 -17.93 -1.75 -0.25
CA ALA A 138 -17.92 -3.12 -0.75
C ALA A 138 -17.69 -3.19 -2.27
N GLN A 139 -18.27 -2.27 -3.04
CA GLN A 139 -18.06 -2.14 -4.48
C GLN A 139 -16.62 -1.70 -4.79
N GLU A 140 -16.08 -0.76 -4.02
CA GLU A 140 -14.69 -0.32 -4.17
C GLU A 140 -13.69 -1.42 -3.80
N MET A 141 -13.93 -2.14 -2.70
CA MET A 141 -13.18 -3.34 -2.34
C MET A 141 -13.21 -4.36 -3.47
N TYR A 142 -14.37 -4.62 -4.08
CA TYR A 142 -14.49 -5.52 -5.23
C TYR A 142 -13.68 -5.03 -6.44
N ARG A 143 -13.70 -3.72 -6.74
CA ARG A 143 -12.86 -3.13 -7.80
C ARG A 143 -11.37 -3.38 -7.53
N TYR A 144 -10.87 -3.09 -6.34
CA TYR A 144 -9.43 -3.20 -6.05
C TYR A 144 -8.95 -4.64 -5.81
N LEU A 145 -9.78 -5.52 -5.23
CA LEU A 145 -9.38 -6.88 -4.86
C LEU A 145 -9.71 -7.93 -5.93
N ALA A 146 -10.84 -7.78 -6.65
CA ALA A 146 -11.30 -8.77 -7.61
C ALA A 146 -10.99 -8.40 -9.06
N ILE A 147 -11.36 -7.18 -9.49
CA ILE A 147 -11.03 -6.71 -10.85
C ILE A 147 -9.53 -6.40 -10.92
N ALA A 148 -9.03 -5.63 -9.95
CA ALA A 148 -7.61 -5.37 -9.72
C ALA A 148 -6.86 -4.93 -11.00
N ASN A 149 -7.38 -3.90 -11.66
CA ASN A 149 -6.74 -3.26 -12.80
C ASN A 149 -5.32 -2.80 -12.46
N TYR A 150 -4.43 -2.73 -13.45
CA TYR A 150 -3.02 -2.43 -13.23
C TYR A 150 -2.82 -1.08 -12.54
N GLU A 151 -3.52 -0.05 -13.02
CA GLU A 151 -3.51 1.32 -12.50
C GLU A 151 -4.08 1.42 -11.08
N ASP A 152 -4.99 0.52 -10.70
CA ASP A 152 -5.55 0.45 -9.35
C ASP A 152 -4.61 -0.29 -8.39
N ARG A 153 -3.81 -1.24 -8.89
CA ARG A 153 -2.84 -1.99 -8.07
C ARG A 153 -1.59 -1.18 -7.73
N PHE A 154 -1.11 -0.38 -8.67
CA PHE A 154 0.19 0.30 -8.57
C PHE A 154 0.07 1.80 -8.75
N VAL A 155 -0.17 2.49 -7.65
CA VAL A 155 -0.16 3.97 -7.58
C VAL A 155 1.20 4.42 -7.04
N VAL A 156 2.22 4.38 -7.91
CA VAL A 156 3.61 4.70 -7.54
C VAL A 156 4.00 6.03 -8.18
N PRO A 157 4.18 7.11 -7.40
CA PRO A 157 4.63 8.40 -7.93
C PRO A 157 6.12 8.40 -8.27
N SER A 158 6.55 9.39 -9.05
CA SER A 158 7.98 9.65 -9.26
C SER A 158 8.65 10.01 -7.93
N SER A 159 9.90 9.58 -7.74
CA SER A 159 10.72 10.00 -6.60
C SER A 159 11.37 11.39 -6.79
N HIS A 160 11.09 12.06 -7.91
CA HIS A 160 11.55 13.43 -8.18
C HIS A 160 13.07 13.61 -8.01
N ARG A 161 13.87 12.79 -8.72
CA ARG A 161 15.34 12.82 -8.63
C ARG A 161 15.93 14.19 -8.98
N GLU A 162 15.24 14.96 -9.78
CA GLU A 162 15.59 16.32 -10.22
C GLU A 162 15.49 17.38 -9.12
N LEU A 163 14.73 17.14 -8.04
CA LEU A 163 14.59 18.14 -6.96
C LEU A 163 15.83 18.20 -6.05
N ALA A 164 16.57 17.09 -5.94
CA ALA A 164 17.73 16.98 -5.05
C ALA A 164 19.07 17.00 -5.79
N ARG A 165 19.07 16.91 -7.13
CA ARG A 165 20.29 16.76 -7.95
C ARG A 165 20.15 17.51 -9.25
N ASP A 166 21.29 17.95 -9.78
CA ASP A 166 21.35 18.49 -11.14
C ASP A 166 21.16 17.36 -12.17
N ALA A 167 19.93 17.19 -12.61
CA ALA A 167 19.52 16.08 -13.48
C ALA A 167 20.06 16.20 -14.91
N PHE A 168 20.41 17.41 -15.37
CA PHE A 168 20.86 17.64 -16.74
C PHE A 168 22.26 17.06 -17.05
N PRO A 169 23.31 17.34 -16.25
CA PRO A 169 24.60 16.69 -16.44
C PRO A 169 24.55 15.19 -16.09
N GLU A 170 23.76 14.79 -15.09
CA GLU A 170 23.58 13.37 -14.76
C GLU A 170 23.01 12.59 -15.95
N LYS A 171 21.91 13.06 -16.57
CA LYS A 171 21.33 12.46 -17.78
C LYS A 171 22.36 12.30 -18.91
N SER A 172 23.32 13.20 -19.01
CA SER A 172 24.27 13.27 -20.13
C SER A 172 25.48 12.34 -19.94
N GLY A 173 25.86 12.02 -18.70
CA GLY A 173 27.06 11.25 -18.39
C GLY A 173 26.85 10.01 -17.52
N CYS A 174 25.66 9.76 -16.97
CA CYS A 174 25.42 8.60 -16.13
C CYS A 174 25.58 7.28 -16.90
N GLY A 175 26.23 6.29 -16.29
CA GLY A 175 26.45 4.95 -16.86
C GLY A 175 27.84 4.72 -17.46
N PHE A 176 28.62 5.78 -17.72
CA PHE A 176 30.01 5.68 -18.18
C PHE A 176 30.97 5.35 -17.02
N THR A 177 31.08 4.06 -16.71
CA THR A 177 31.85 3.53 -15.57
C THR A 177 33.34 3.36 -15.86
N PHE A 178 33.98 4.37 -16.46
CA PHE A 178 35.42 4.35 -16.78
C PHE A 178 36.32 4.48 -15.55
N GLY A 179 35.75 4.77 -14.37
CA GLY A 179 36.49 4.91 -13.12
C GLY A 179 37.12 6.29 -12.94
N ASP A 180 36.32 7.36 -13.00
CA ASP A 180 36.82 8.73 -12.84
C ASP A 180 37.35 9.08 -11.44
N GLY A 181 37.09 8.24 -10.43
CA GLY A 181 37.58 8.43 -9.06
C GLY A 181 37.01 9.65 -8.33
N CYS A 182 35.92 10.24 -8.82
CA CYS A 182 35.33 11.48 -8.27
C CYS A 182 33.87 11.32 -7.82
N HIS A 183 33.29 10.13 -7.92
CA HIS A 183 31.94 9.83 -7.44
C HIS A 183 31.91 9.54 -5.92
N GLY A 184 30.83 9.96 -5.24
CA GLY A 184 30.60 9.65 -3.82
C GLY A 184 31.15 10.66 -2.80
N SER A 185 31.72 11.78 -3.25
CA SER A 185 32.15 12.89 -2.38
C SER A 185 31.66 14.24 -2.90
N ASP A 186 31.29 15.13 -1.98
CA ASP A 186 30.91 16.51 -2.32
C ASP A 186 32.12 17.40 -2.60
N THR A 187 33.27 17.09 -1.98
CA THR A 187 34.52 17.82 -2.19
C THR A 187 35.08 17.52 -3.59
N LYS A 188 35.37 18.57 -4.36
CA LYS A 188 35.97 18.45 -5.71
C LYS A 188 37.42 17.96 -5.69
N PHE A 189 38.14 18.18 -4.60
CA PHE A 189 39.53 17.74 -4.45
C PHE A 189 39.62 16.21 -4.47
N ASN A 190 40.57 15.68 -5.26
CA ASN A 190 40.90 14.27 -5.28
C ASN A 190 42.41 14.12 -5.57
N LEU A 191 43.02 13.01 -5.11
CA LEU A 191 44.46 12.77 -5.22
C LEU A 191 44.94 12.50 -6.65
N PHE A 192 44.04 12.04 -7.52
CA PHE A 192 44.37 11.63 -8.88
C PHE A 192 44.20 12.74 -9.92
N ASN A 193 43.95 13.98 -9.48
CA ASN A 193 43.73 15.15 -10.35
C ASN A 193 42.69 14.89 -11.46
N SER A 194 41.67 14.11 -11.12
CA SER A 194 40.57 13.73 -12.01
C SER A 194 39.37 14.66 -11.83
N ARG A 195 38.37 14.50 -12.69
CA ARG A 195 37.11 15.25 -12.68
C ARG A 195 35.94 14.29 -12.94
N ARG A 196 34.75 14.61 -12.42
CA ARG A 196 33.55 13.80 -12.65
C ARG A 196 33.13 13.81 -14.12
N ILE A 197 32.77 12.63 -14.64
CA ILE A 197 32.26 12.46 -16.01
C ILE A 197 30.87 13.09 -16.19
N ASP A 198 30.03 13.01 -15.17
CA ASP A 198 28.63 13.42 -15.17
C ASP A 198 28.40 14.82 -14.55
N ALA A 199 29.38 15.72 -14.67
CA ALA A 199 29.33 17.08 -14.10
C ALA A 199 29.90 18.14 -15.07
N VAL A 200 29.54 19.41 -14.85
CA VAL A 200 30.08 20.54 -15.61
C VAL A 200 31.21 21.21 -14.82
N ASP A 201 32.44 21.08 -15.32
CA ASP A 201 33.64 21.71 -14.73
C ASP A 201 33.84 23.16 -15.23
N VAL A 202 33.48 23.43 -16.49
CA VAL A 202 33.61 24.76 -17.10
C VAL A 202 32.41 25.62 -16.69
N THR A 203 32.63 26.53 -15.75
CA THR A 203 31.60 27.44 -15.24
C THR A 203 31.22 28.53 -16.25
N SER A 204 29.95 28.93 -16.26
CA SER A 204 29.46 30.07 -17.05
C SER A 204 30.24 31.34 -16.70
N LYS A 205 30.59 32.14 -17.72
CA LYS A 205 31.26 33.45 -17.60
C LYS A 205 30.40 34.61 -18.12
N THR A 206 29.16 34.33 -18.46
CA THR A 206 28.25 35.25 -19.15
C THR A 206 27.02 35.56 -18.29
N GLU A 207 27.16 35.53 -16.97
CA GLU A 207 26.08 35.92 -16.08
C GLU A 207 25.78 37.42 -16.32
N PRO A 208 24.52 37.80 -16.59
CA PRO A 208 24.19 39.21 -16.77
C PRO A 208 24.54 39.95 -15.48
N HIS A 209 25.50 40.86 -15.55
CA HIS A 209 25.73 41.83 -14.47
C HIS A 209 24.45 42.66 -14.33
N ALA A 210 23.80 42.57 -13.17
CA ALA A 210 22.70 43.45 -12.78
C ALA A 210 23.17 44.90 -12.66
#